data_AF-U4QQA3-F1
#
_entry.id   AF-U4QQA3-F1
#
_cell.length_a   1.000
_cell.length_b   1.000
_cell.length_c   1.000
_cell.angle_alpha   90.00
_cell.angle_beta   90.00
_cell.angle_gamma   90.00
#
_symmetry.space_group_name_H-M   'P 1'
#
loop_
_entity.id
_entity.type
_entity.pdbx_description
1 polymer ?
#
loop_
_entity_poly.entity_id
_entity_poly.type
_entity_poly.pdbx_seq_one_letter_code
_entity_poly.pdbx_strand_id
1 'polypeptide(L)'
;MPSFKKEKKSATKTIPKKTPYGETAIQQNQLEKWPAPESTVPLEIRISYPEFTCLCPRSGYPDFATIHLRYRPSGFIVELKSFKLYLNSFRNRAISHEETAATLFRDLENLLKPEFLEIVADFNVRGNVKTVITLHSGMGKTPEKDRPL
;
A
#
# COMPACT_ATOMS: atom_id res chain seq x y z
N MET A 1 -33.91 60.55 17.59
CA MET A 1 -32.95 59.83 16.73
C MET A 1 -32.05 58.95 17.59
N PRO A 2 -32.22 57.62 17.61
CA PRO A 2 -31.29 56.71 18.28
C PRO A 2 -30.27 56.12 17.28
N SER A 3 -29.01 56.13 17.72
CA SER A 3 -27.81 55.73 16.98
C SER A 3 -27.67 54.20 16.89
N PHE A 4 -27.46 53.68 15.67
CA PHE A 4 -27.15 52.27 15.42
C PHE A 4 -25.66 51.99 15.73
N LYS A 5 -25.39 51.17 16.75
CA LYS A 5 -24.06 50.59 16.98
C LYS A 5 -23.80 49.46 15.98
N LYS A 6 -22.74 49.60 15.17
CA LYS A 6 -22.21 48.52 14.32
C LYS A 6 -21.47 47.49 15.19
N GLU A 7 -21.95 46.26 15.22
CA GLU A 7 -21.20 45.12 15.77
C GLU A 7 -20.00 44.78 14.89
N LYS A 8 -18.81 44.74 15.50
CA LYS A 8 -17.58 44.30 14.85
C LYS A 8 -17.59 42.77 14.77
N LYS A 9 -17.70 42.23 13.56
CA LYS A 9 -17.44 40.80 13.31
C LYS A 9 -15.96 40.51 13.60
N SER A 10 -15.72 39.76 14.67
CA SER A 10 -14.40 39.21 15.01
C SER A 10 -13.99 38.21 13.93
N ALA A 11 -12.88 38.49 13.24
CA ALA A 11 -12.27 37.55 12.29
C ALA A 11 -11.68 36.38 13.08
N THR A 12 -12.28 35.19 12.94
CA THR A 12 -11.74 33.93 13.47
C THR A 12 -10.41 33.65 12.77
N LYS A 13 -9.29 33.94 13.44
CA LYS A 13 -7.96 33.53 13.01
C LYS A 13 -7.89 31.99 13.04
N THR A 14 -8.00 31.34 11.89
CA THR A 14 -7.68 29.91 11.74
C THR A 14 -6.19 29.71 11.96
N ILE A 15 -5.84 29.07 13.08
CA ILE A 15 -4.46 28.64 13.36
C ILE A 15 -4.14 27.51 12.37
N PRO A 16 -3.02 27.58 11.61
CA PRO A 16 -2.65 26.51 10.68
C PRO A 16 -2.39 25.22 11.48
N LYS A 17 -3.19 24.19 11.21
CA LYS A 17 -3.10 22.90 11.88
C LYS A 17 -1.85 22.17 11.38
N LYS A 18 -0.88 21.91 12.26
CA LYS A 18 0.34 21.18 11.92
C LYS A 18 -0.03 19.75 11.47
N THR A 19 0.42 19.37 10.27
CA THR A 19 0.23 18.01 9.73
C THR A 19 0.88 16.97 10.66
N PRO A 20 0.19 15.88 11.03
CA PRO A 20 0.76 14.79 11.81
C PRO A 20 1.99 14.17 11.14
N TYR A 21 2.95 13.69 11.94
CA TYR A 21 4.22 13.16 11.40
C TYR A 21 4.02 11.99 10.41
N GLY A 22 3.02 11.14 10.66
CA GLY A 22 2.76 9.96 9.83
C GLY A 22 2.26 10.33 8.43
N GLU A 23 1.40 11.35 8.34
CA GLU A 23 0.93 11.87 7.05
C GLU A 23 2.08 12.45 6.24
N THR A 24 2.93 13.26 6.88
CA THR A 24 4.13 13.80 6.25
C THR A 24 5.07 12.69 5.78
N ALA A 25 5.30 11.67 6.61
CA ALA A 25 6.17 10.54 6.28
C ALA A 25 5.65 9.74 5.08
N ILE A 26 4.33 9.51 4.97
CA ILE A 26 3.72 8.82 3.83
C ILE A 26 3.87 9.67 2.55
N GLN A 27 3.59 10.97 2.64
CA GLN A 27 3.66 11.88 1.48
C GLN A 27 5.08 12.02 0.92
N GLN A 28 6.09 11.98 1.78
CA GLN A 28 7.50 12.12 1.40
C GLN A 28 8.18 10.78 1.08
N ASN A 29 7.47 9.66 1.25
CA ASN A 29 8.04 8.33 1.11
C ASN A 29 8.40 8.01 -0.34
N GLN A 30 9.52 7.29 -0.51
CA GLN A 30 9.87 6.59 -1.74
C GLN A 30 10.24 5.15 -1.37
N LEU A 31 9.97 4.21 -2.27
CA LEU A 31 10.39 2.83 -2.05
C LEU A 31 11.92 2.74 -2.05
N GLU A 32 12.46 2.12 -1.01
CA GLU A 32 13.88 1.92 -0.83
C GLU A 32 14.22 0.42 -0.84
N LYS A 33 15.47 0.14 -1.18
CA LYS A 33 16.01 -1.22 -1.20
C LYS A 33 17.33 -1.28 -0.44
N TRP A 34 17.59 -2.44 0.15
CA TRP A 34 18.78 -2.75 0.93
C TRP A 34 19.54 -3.92 0.30
N PRO A 35 20.87 -4.01 0.39
CA PRO A 35 21.61 -5.18 -0.08
C PRO A 35 21.08 -6.46 0.56
N ALA A 36 20.83 -7.49 -0.26
CA ALA A 36 20.52 -8.82 0.25
C ALA A 36 21.77 -9.42 0.93
N PRO A 37 21.61 -10.20 2.00
CA PRO A 37 22.74 -10.91 2.60
C PRO A 37 23.31 -11.93 1.61
N GLU A 38 24.62 -12.14 1.65
CA GLU A 38 25.23 -13.26 0.94
C GLU A 38 24.71 -14.58 1.49
N SER A 39 24.25 -15.45 0.60
CA SER A 39 23.70 -16.75 0.96
C SER A 39 24.20 -17.80 -0.03
N THR A 40 24.65 -18.94 0.50
CA THR A 40 25.04 -20.12 -0.30
C THR A 40 23.84 -21.00 -0.67
N VAL A 41 22.66 -20.69 -0.13
CA VAL A 41 21.40 -21.40 -0.39
C VAL A 41 20.34 -20.43 -0.92
N PRO A 42 19.32 -20.92 -1.64
CA PRO A 42 18.23 -20.07 -2.12
C PRO A 42 17.53 -19.33 -0.97
N LEU A 43 17.40 -18.02 -1.10
CA LEU A 43 16.69 -17.15 -0.16
C LEU A 43 15.31 -16.81 -0.71
N GLU A 44 14.26 -17.09 0.06
CA GLU A 44 12.89 -16.65 -0.23
C GLU A 44 12.39 -15.80 0.94
N ILE A 45 11.86 -14.63 0.63
CA ILE A 45 11.33 -13.68 1.62
C ILE A 45 9.82 -13.60 1.46
N ARG A 46 9.11 -13.75 2.59
CA ARG A 46 7.65 -13.62 2.67
C ARG A 46 7.30 -12.52 3.65
N ILE A 47 6.50 -11.55 3.20
CA ILE A 47 6.05 -10.40 3.99
C ILE A 47 4.53 -10.35 3.91
N SER A 48 3.87 -10.16 5.06
CA SER A 48 2.43 -9.93 5.15
C SER A 48 2.15 -8.56 5.73
N TYR A 49 1.25 -7.81 5.09
CA TYR A 49 0.77 -6.51 5.55
C TYR A 49 -0.76 -6.54 5.67
N PRO A 50 -1.32 -6.76 6.88
CA PRO A 50 -2.76 -6.95 7.09
C PRO A 50 -3.57 -5.65 7.14
N GLU A 51 -2.92 -4.49 7.08
CA GLU A 51 -3.56 -3.17 7.29
C GLU A 51 -3.70 -2.37 5.99
N PHE A 52 -3.69 -3.03 4.82
CA PHE A 52 -3.84 -2.31 3.56
C PHE A 52 -5.26 -1.78 3.39
N THR A 53 -5.36 -0.55 2.87
CA THR A 53 -6.66 0.02 2.50
C THR A 53 -6.51 1.02 1.35
N CYS A 54 -7.56 1.13 0.54
CA CYS A 54 -7.70 2.10 -0.53
C CYS A 54 -9.16 2.51 -0.71
N LEU A 55 -9.45 3.40 -1.65
CA LEU A 55 -10.82 3.82 -1.97
C LEU A 55 -11.31 3.16 -3.25
N CYS A 56 -12.54 2.66 -3.23
CA CYS A 56 -13.20 2.17 -4.43
C CYS A 56 -13.40 3.33 -5.44
N PRO A 57 -12.96 3.20 -6.71
CA PRO A 57 -13.08 4.28 -7.70
C PRO A 57 -14.51 4.73 -8.00
N ARG A 58 -15.50 3.85 -7.80
CA ARG A 58 -16.90 4.12 -8.12
C ARG A 58 -17.67 4.71 -6.96
N SER A 59 -17.55 4.12 -5.76
CA SER A 59 -18.35 4.51 -4.61
C SER A 59 -17.62 5.39 -3.60
N GLY A 60 -16.29 5.44 -3.64
CA GLY A 60 -15.47 6.10 -2.62
C GLY A 60 -15.47 5.39 -1.27
N TYR A 61 -16.07 4.19 -1.17
CA TYR A 61 -15.99 3.39 0.06
C TYR A 61 -14.59 2.83 0.25
N PRO A 62 -14.13 2.71 1.51
CA PRO A 62 -12.87 2.07 1.79
C PRO A 62 -12.96 0.57 1.50
N ASP A 63 -11.98 0.07 0.77
CA ASP A 63 -11.71 -1.35 0.62
C ASP A 63 -10.48 -1.70 1.48
N PHE A 64 -10.47 -2.90 2.06
CA PHE A 64 -9.41 -3.38 2.95
C PHE A 64 -8.85 -4.70 2.43
N ALA A 65 -7.56 -4.93 2.63
CA ALA A 65 -6.92 -6.19 2.21
C ALA A 65 -5.76 -6.57 3.13
N THR A 66 -5.40 -7.85 3.10
CA THR A 66 -4.06 -8.29 3.46
C THR A 66 -3.21 -8.40 2.20
N ILE A 67 -2.07 -7.72 2.17
CA ILE A 67 -1.09 -7.85 1.08
C ILE A 67 -0.04 -8.87 1.49
N HIS A 68 0.13 -9.90 0.67
CA HIS A 68 1.24 -10.84 0.80
C HIS A 68 2.24 -10.61 -0.34
N LEU A 69 3.50 -10.43 0.03
CA LEU A 69 4.63 -10.36 -0.89
C LEU A 69 5.50 -11.60 -0.67
N ARG A 70 5.78 -12.34 -1.75
CA ARG A 70 6.76 -13.42 -1.76
C ARG A 70 7.76 -13.16 -2.88
N TYR A 71 9.05 -13.17 -2.60
CA TYR A 71 10.06 -12.95 -3.64
C TYR A 71 11.40 -13.61 -3.32
N ARG A 72 12.18 -13.82 -4.37
CA ARG A 72 13.57 -14.29 -4.31
C ARG A 72 14.48 -13.17 -4.83
N PRO A 73 15.29 -12.55 -3.97
CA PRO A 73 16.10 -11.39 -4.36
C PRO A 73 17.24 -11.81 -5.29
N SER A 74 17.54 -10.99 -6.30
CA SER A 74 18.74 -11.12 -7.15
C SER A 74 19.93 -10.27 -6.64
N GLY A 75 19.82 -9.67 -5.46
CA GLY A 75 20.85 -8.81 -4.86
C GLY A 75 20.32 -7.71 -3.93
N PHE A 76 19.03 -7.39 -4.00
CA PHE A 76 18.40 -6.41 -3.12
C PHE A 76 17.12 -6.95 -2.47
N ILE A 77 16.90 -6.54 -1.23
CA ILE A 77 15.66 -6.72 -0.47
C ILE A 77 14.95 -5.38 -0.32
N VAL A 78 13.63 -5.39 -0.15
CA VAL A 78 12.88 -4.15 0.12
C VAL A 78 13.12 -3.68 1.57
N GLU A 79 13.30 -2.38 1.77
CA GLU A 79 13.38 -1.81 3.11
C GLU A 79 11.96 -1.70 3.72
N LEU A 80 11.77 -2.28 4.91
CA LEU A 80 10.43 -2.54 5.47
C LEU A 80 9.66 -1.27 5.83
N LYS A 81 10.33 -0.22 6.30
CA LYS A 81 9.67 1.05 6.66
C LYS A 81 9.12 1.74 5.40
N SER A 82 9.94 1.83 4.36
CA SER A 82 9.59 2.44 3.07
C SER A 82 8.46 1.66 2.39
N PHE A 83 8.48 0.34 2.47
CA PHE A 83 7.40 -0.51 1.95
C PHE A 83 6.08 -0.27 2.70
N LYS A 84 6.11 -0.25 4.04
CA LYS A 84 4.94 0.08 4.87
C LYS A 84 4.37 1.46 4.52
N LEU A 85 5.22 2.48 4.41
CA LEU A 85 4.78 3.84 4.09
C LEU A 85 4.23 3.94 2.67
N TYR A 86 4.82 3.19 1.73
CA TYR A 86 4.32 3.07 0.36
C TYR A 86 2.93 2.43 0.34
N LEU A 87 2.69 1.33 1.06
CA LEU A 87 1.35 0.73 1.17
C LEU A 87 0.34 1.69 1.81
N ASN A 88 0.74 2.42 2.86
CA ASN A 88 -0.11 3.44 3.49
C ASN A 88 -0.48 4.60 2.56
N SER A 89 0.31 4.88 1.51
CA SER A 89 0.00 5.92 0.52
C SER A 89 -1.27 5.63 -0.28
N PHE A 90 -1.71 4.36 -0.33
CA PHE A 90 -2.93 3.96 -1.03
C PHE A 90 -4.21 4.32 -0.27
N ARG A 91 -4.13 4.67 1.02
CA ARG A 91 -5.30 4.88 1.90
C ARG A 91 -6.37 5.79 1.30
N ASN A 92 -5.95 6.89 0.69
CA ASN A 92 -6.85 7.88 0.09
C ASN A 92 -6.86 7.83 -1.45
N ARG A 93 -6.28 6.78 -2.04
CA ARG A 93 -6.18 6.61 -3.49
C ARG A 93 -7.41 5.85 -3.99
N ALA A 94 -8.08 6.42 -4.99
CA ALA A 94 -9.14 5.74 -5.73
C ALA A 94 -8.52 4.75 -6.74
N ILE A 95 -8.59 3.44 -6.47
CA ILE A 95 -7.95 2.40 -7.27
C ILE A 95 -8.71 1.07 -7.15
N SER A 96 -8.79 0.30 -8.25
CA SER A 96 -9.46 -1.02 -8.22
C SER A 96 -8.59 -2.06 -7.51
N HIS A 97 -9.18 -3.21 -7.17
CA HIS A 97 -8.46 -4.30 -6.51
C HIS A 97 -7.35 -4.87 -7.40
N GLU A 98 -7.64 -5.00 -8.70
CA GLU A 98 -6.73 -5.52 -9.72
C GLU A 98 -5.58 -4.54 -10.00
N GLU A 99 -5.89 -3.26 -10.19
CA GLU A 99 -4.87 -2.23 -10.44
C GLU A 99 -3.99 -2.03 -9.20
N THR A 100 -4.53 -2.24 -7.99
CA THR A 100 -3.73 -2.28 -6.76
C THR A 100 -2.65 -3.35 -6.86
N ALA A 101 -3.02 -4.61 -7.10
CA ALA A 101 -2.05 -5.69 -7.23
C ALA A 101 -1.04 -5.44 -8.37
N ALA A 102 -1.50 -4.97 -9.53
CA ALA A 102 -0.65 -4.66 -10.68
C ALA A 102 0.34 -3.52 -10.42
N THR A 103 -0.07 -2.49 -9.67
CA THR A 103 0.81 -1.39 -9.26
C THR A 103 1.89 -1.91 -8.31
N LEU A 104 1.50 -2.65 -7.26
CA LEU A 104 2.45 -3.21 -6.29
C LEU A 104 3.49 -4.13 -6.97
N PHE A 105 3.03 -5.00 -7.87
CA PHE A 105 3.89 -5.93 -8.59
C PHE A 105 4.93 -5.18 -9.43
N ARG A 106 4.47 -4.25 -10.28
CA ARG A 106 5.32 -3.46 -11.18
C ARG A 106 6.34 -2.60 -10.43
N ASP A 107 5.92 -1.93 -9.37
CA ASP A 107 6.82 -1.05 -8.61
C ASP A 107 7.92 -1.84 -7.90
N LEU A 108 7.58 -3.00 -7.31
CA LEU A 108 8.55 -3.88 -6.66
C LEU A 108 9.45 -4.62 -7.65
N GLU A 109 8.92 -5.06 -8.79
CA GLU A 109 9.72 -5.67 -9.87
C GLU A 109 10.77 -4.68 -10.38
N ASN A 110 10.38 -3.44 -10.65
CA ASN A 110 11.28 -2.39 -11.11
C ASN A 110 12.36 -2.03 -10.07
N LEU A 111 11.98 -1.98 -8.78
CA LEU A 111 12.88 -1.64 -7.68
C LEU A 111 13.93 -2.74 -7.44
N LEU A 112 13.47 -3.98 -7.30
CA LEU A 112 14.26 -5.10 -6.78
C LEU A 112 14.88 -5.96 -7.87
N LYS A 113 14.27 -6.02 -9.07
CA LYS A 113 14.62 -6.95 -10.16
C LYS A 113 14.84 -8.38 -9.64
N PRO A 114 13.88 -8.95 -8.92
CA PRO A 114 14.04 -10.23 -8.27
C PRO A 114 14.03 -11.39 -9.29
N GLU A 115 14.57 -12.54 -8.90
CA GLU A 115 14.47 -13.76 -9.72
C GLU A 115 13.03 -14.27 -9.80
N PHE A 116 12.30 -14.10 -8.69
CA PHE A 116 10.88 -14.42 -8.58
C PHE A 116 10.17 -13.35 -7.75
N LEU A 117 8.99 -12.95 -8.18
CA LEU A 117 8.10 -12.06 -7.44
C LEU A 117 6.68 -12.60 -7.49
N GLU A 118 5.98 -12.51 -6.37
CA GLU A 118 4.55 -12.74 -6.24
C GLU A 118 3.92 -11.72 -5.30
N ILE A 119 2.79 -11.19 -5.73
CA ILE A 119 1.88 -10.37 -4.92
C ILE A 119 0.55 -11.08 -4.84
N VAL A 120 0.05 -11.29 -3.63
CA VAL A 120 -1.34 -11.67 -3.35
C VAL A 120 -2.01 -10.51 -2.63
N ALA A 121 -3.01 -9.91 -3.28
CA ALA A 121 -3.88 -8.91 -2.65
C ALA A 121 -5.18 -9.60 -2.24
N ASP A 122 -5.26 -9.94 -0.95
CA ASP A 122 -6.38 -10.65 -0.35
C ASP A 122 -7.38 -9.64 0.23
N PHE A 123 -8.35 -9.20 -0.59
CA PHE A 123 -9.33 -8.19 -0.18
C PHE A 123 -10.42 -8.77 0.73
N ASN A 124 -10.90 -7.95 1.65
CA ASN A 124 -12.04 -8.29 2.49
C ASN A 124 -13.32 -8.41 1.67
N VAL A 125 -14.29 -9.17 2.20
CA VAL A 125 -15.56 -9.43 1.54
C VAL A 125 -16.34 -8.13 1.33
N ARG A 126 -16.85 -7.94 0.11
CA ARG A 126 -17.74 -6.84 -0.26
C ARG A 126 -18.94 -7.37 -1.04
N GLY A 127 -20.15 -7.03 -0.59
CA GLY A 127 -21.38 -7.53 -1.21
C GLY A 127 -21.47 -9.06 -1.21
N ASN A 128 -20.99 -9.70 -0.14
CA ASN A 128 -20.87 -11.16 -0.01
C ASN A 128 -19.94 -11.85 -1.02
N VAL A 129 -19.07 -11.09 -1.71
CA VAL A 129 -18.07 -11.63 -2.63
C VAL A 129 -16.67 -11.40 -2.06
N LYS A 130 -15.87 -12.47 -2.06
CA LYS A 130 -14.44 -12.47 -1.71
C LYS A 130 -13.62 -12.34 -2.98
N THR A 131 -12.61 -11.46 -2.96
CA THR A 131 -11.72 -11.27 -4.10
C THR A 131 -10.27 -11.42 -3.65
N VAL A 132 -9.56 -12.36 -4.28
CA VAL A 132 -8.12 -12.54 -4.09
C VAL A 132 -7.45 -12.38 -5.45
N ILE A 133 -6.55 -11.42 -5.59
CA ILE A 133 -5.78 -11.19 -6.81
C ILE A 133 -4.37 -11.70 -6.58
N THR A 134 -3.86 -12.51 -7.51
CA THR A 134 -2.48 -13.00 -7.47
C THR A 134 -1.77 -12.67 -8.78
N LEU A 135 -0.59 -12.06 -8.68
CA LEU A 135 0.32 -11.81 -9.80
C LEU A 135 1.68 -12.42 -9.44
N HIS A 136 2.31 -13.10 -10.40
CA HIS A 136 3.66 -13.65 -10.20
C HIS A 136 4.48 -13.68 -11.51
N SER A 137 5.80 -13.60 -11.41
CA SER A 137 6.70 -13.45 -12.58
C SER A 137 6.95 -14.72 -13.40
N GLY A 138 6.49 -15.91 -12.97
CA GLY A 138 6.67 -17.17 -13.71
C GLY A 138 5.37 -17.81 -14.18
N MET A 139 5.30 -18.37 -15.41
CA MET A 139 4.23 -19.29 -15.80
C MET A 139 4.48 -20.67 -15.16
N GLY A 140 3.98 -20.90 -13.95
CA GLY A 140 4.12 -22.20 -13.28
C GLY A 140 3.28 -22.28 -12.02
N LYS A 141 2.29 -23.17 -12.02
CA LYS A 141 1.31 -23.47 -10.96
C LYS A 141 1.77 -23.05 -9.56
N THR A 142 1.08 -22.09 -8.95
CA THR A 142 1.08 -21.93 -7.50
C THR A 142 0.71 -23.28 -6.88
N PRO A 143 1.50 -23.86 -5.95
CA PRO A 143 1.06 -25.04 -5.23
C PRO A 143 -0.25 -24.70 -4.53
N GLU A 144 -1.31 -25.44 -4.86
CA GLU A 144 -2.68 -25.25 -4.36
C GLU A 144 -2.78 -25.22 -2.83
N LYS A 145 -1.75 -25.77 -2.15
CA LYS A 145 -1.65 -25.89 -0.70
C LYS A 145 -1.35 -24.59 0.07
N ASP A 146 -0.90 -23.53 -0.60
CA ASP A 146 -0.45 -22.29 0.06
C ASP A 146 -1.33 -21.07 -0.21
N ARG A 147 -2.49 -21.25 -0.87
CA ARG A 147 -3.39 -20.13 -1.17
C ARG A 147 -4.21 -19.77 0.09
N PRO A 148 -4.18 -18.52 0.58
CA PRO A 148 -5.15 -18.09 1.58
C PRO A 148 -6.56 -18.14 0.97
N LEU A 149 -7.51 -18.67 1.75
CA LEU A 149 -8.93 -18.84 1.38
C LEU A 149 -9.65 -17.51 1.16
#